data_AF-A0A5E4JU41-F1
#
_entry.id   AF-A0A5E4JU41-F1
#
_cell.length_a   1.000
_cell.length_b   1.000
_cell.length_c   1.000
_cell.angle_alpha   90.00
_cell.angle_beta   90.00
_cell.angle_gamma   90.00
#
_symmetry.space_group_name_H-M   'P 1'
#
loop_
_entity.id
_entity.type
_entity.pdbx_description
1 polymer ?
#
loop_
_entity_poly.entity_id
_entity_poly.type
_entity_poly.pdbx_seq_one_letter_code
_entity_poly.pdbx_strand_id
1 'polypeptide(L)'
;MIVGLEHLKREEKKRSPVELEKKGLLNLAADSYLETGDFLNSSRIFNKLGLHDKAINILVEGGYYSEASKLAEKSGRDYMAAKLAERGEDFDRALHLFTKIGCHVEVRRVEQEKKKHSKRTTLQEKLAGFIGLVSLVGASVVSTGALTGNSIASVSSSQLGIIGLALFFLGLMGIYLFAKKKF
;
A
#
# COMPACT_ATOMS: atom_id res chain seq x y z
N MET A 1 -22.18 9.30 -42.06
CA MET A 1 -23.07 9.08 -40.91
C MET A 1 -22.38 8.45 -39.69
N ILE A 2 -21.04 8.46 -39.60
CA ILE A 2 -20.29 7.78 -38.52
C ILE A 2 -19.93 8.73 -37.37
N VAL A 3 -19.74 10.02 -37.66
CA VAL A 3 -19.33 11.05 -36.69
C VAL A 3 -20.37 11.26 -35.56
N GLY A 4 -21.66 11.13 -35.85
CA GLY A 4 -22.72 11.30 -34.83
C GLY A 4 -22.73 10.25 -33.72
N LEU A 5 -22.32 9.02 -34.02
CA LEU A 5 -22.29 7.91 -33.04
C LEU A 5 -21.13 8.05 -32.04
N GLU A 6 -19.99 8.60 -32.46
CA GLU A 6 -18.86 8.86 -31.54
C GLU A 6 -19.14 10.02 -30.59
N HIS A 7 -19.82 11.07 -31.06
CA HIS A 7 -20.23 12.18 -30.19
C HIS A 7 -21.22 11.73 -29.12
N LEU A 8 -22.19 10.87 -29.47
CA LEU A 8 -23.13 10.29 -28.50
C LEU A 8 -22.41 9.43 -27.45
N LYS A 9 -21.44 8.59 -27.86
CA LYS A 9 -20.63 7.82 -26.90
C LYS A 9 -19.81 8.72 -25.97
N ARG A 10 -19.28 9.84 -26.45
CA ARG A 10 -18.57 10.83 -25.63
C ARG A 10 -19.47 11.53 -24.61
N GLU A 11 -20.70 11.85 -24.99
CA GLU A 11 -21.66 12.48 -24.06
C GLU A 11 -22.19 11.49 -23.02
N GLU A 12 -22.48 10.25 -23.41
CA GLU A 12 -22.93 9.24 -22.45
C GLU A 12 -21.84 8.85 -21.45
N LYS A 13 -20.57 8.88 -21.87
CA LYS A 13 -19.42 8.63 -20.99
C LYS A 13 -19.25 9.69 -19.89
N LYS A 14 -19.80 10.91 -20.05
CA LYS A 14 -19.79 11.96 -19.01
C LYS A 14 -20.85 11.73 -17.93
N ARG A 15 -21.77 10.79 -18.11
CA ARG A 15 -22.79 10.48 -17.08
C ARG A 15 -22.14 9.73 -15.92
N SER A 16 -22.77 9.83 -14.75
CA SER A 16 -22.28 9.11 -13.57
C SER A 16 -22.26 7.59 -13.82
N PRO A 17 -21.24 6.85 -13.34
CA PRO A 17 -21.16 5.40 -13.50
C PRO A 17 -22.42 4.67 -13.00
N VAL A 18 -23.05 5.18 -11.94
CA VAL A 18 -24.28 4.64 -11.34
C VAL A 18 -25.47 4.75 -12.29
N GLU A 19 -25.59 5.87 -13.01
CA GLU A 19 -26.67 6.06 -13.99
C GLU A 19 -26.49 5.12 -15.20
N LEU A 20 -25.24 4.88 -15.61
CA LEU A 20 -24.91 3.93 -16.67
C LEU A 20 -25.23 2.49 -16.25
N GLU A 21 -24.95 2.09 -15.00
CA GLU A 21 -25.34 0.78 -14.47
C GLU A 21 -26.87 0.61 -14.45
N LYS A 22 -27.61 1.64 -14.02
CA LYS A 22 -29.09 1.63 -14.05
C LYS A 22 -29.68 1.48 -15.45
N LYS A 23 -29.02 2.05 -16.46
CA LYS A 23 -29.41 1.94 -17.87
C LYS A 23 -29.01 0.60 -18.51
N GLY A 24 -28.32 -0.27 -17.78
CA GLY A 24 -27.82 -1.55 -18.28
C GLY A 24 -26.58 -1.44 -19.18
N LEU A 25 -25.99 -0.24 -19.29
CA LEU A 25 -24.79 0.02 -20.10
C LEU A 25 -23.52 -0.37 -19.33
N LEU A 26 -23.43 -1.65 -18.95
CA LEU A 26 -22.41 -2.16 -18.03
C LEU A 26 -20.97 -1.91 -18.51
N ASN A 27 -20.68 -2.03 -19.80
CA ASN A 27 -19.33 -1.75 -20.34
C ASN A 27 -18.91 -0.28 -20.10
N LEU A 28 -19.81 0.66 -20.41
CA LEU A 28 -19.56 2.09 -20.22
C LEU A 28 -19.47 2.45 -18.73
N ALA A 29 -20.32 1.84 -17.90
CA ALA A 29 -20.27 2.02 -16.45
C ALA A 29 -18.91 1.55 -15.89
N ALA A 30 -18.43 0.37 -16.31
CA ALA A 30 -17.16 -0.18 -15.85
C ALA A 30 -15.95 0.66 -16.27
N ASP A 31 -15.93 1.15 -17.50
CA ASP A 31 -14.90 2.07 -18.00
C ASP A 31 -14.95 3.42 -17.25
N SER A 32 -16.15 3.94 -16.97
CA SER A 32 -16.33 5.18 -16.21
C SER A 32 -15.83 5.04 -14.77
N TYR A 33 -16.13 3.91 -14.09
CA TYR A 33 -15.58 3.62 -12.76
C TYR A 33 -14.05 3.56 -12.77
N LEU A 34 -13.46 2.96 -13.82
CA LEU A 34 -12.00 2.87 -13.96
C LEU A 34 -11.37 4.26 -14.09
N GLU A 35 -11.97 5.15 -14.89
CA GLU A 35 -11.51 6.54 -15.04
C GLU A 35 -11.60 7.35 -13.75
N THR A 36 -12.58 7.04 -12.88
CA THR A 36 -12.68 7.65 -11.56
C THR A 36 -11.75 7.02 -10.51
N GLY A 37 -10.98 5.98 -10.86
CA GLY A 37 -10.11 5.25 -9.94
C GLY A 37 -10.85 4.28 -9.01
N ASP A 38 -12.11 3.97 -9.28
CA ASP A 38 -12.90 3.01 -8.51
C ASP A 38 -12.74 1.60 -9.09
N PHE A 39 -11.55 1.04 -8.83
CA PHE A 39 -11.15 -0.28 -9.33
C PHE A 39 -12.06 -1.40 -8.83
N LEU A 40 -12.63 -1.28 -7.62
CA LEU A 40 -13.52 -2.30 -7.04
C LEU A 40 -14.83 -2.40 -7.82
N ASN A 41 -15.49 -1.25 -8.06
CA ASN A 41 -16.75 -1.25 -8.81
C ASN A 41 -16.53 -1.59 -10.28
N SER A 42 -15.45 -1.08 -10.89
CA SER A 42 -15.10 -1.43 -12.26
C SER A 42 -14.90 -2.94 -12.42
N SER A 43 -14.08 -3.55 -11.54
CA SER A 43 -13.83 -4.99 -11.53
C SER A 43 -15.12 -5.80 -11.31
N ARG A 44 -15.97 -5.40 -10.37
CA ARG A 44 -17.27 -6.06 -10.13
C ARG A 44 -18.12 -6.12 -11.40
N ILE A 45 -18.18 -5.03 -12.17
CA ILE A 45 -18.98 -4.99 -13.40
C ILE A 45 -18.33 -5.83 -14.50
N PHE A 46 -17.00 -5.75 -14.69
CA PHE A 46 -16.32 -6.63 -15.65
C PHE A 46 -16.46 -8.11 -15.31
N ASN A 47 -16.47 -8.45 -14.02
CA ASN A 47 -16.72 -9.81 -13.57
C ASN A 47 -18.16 -10.27 -13.90
N LYS A 48 -19.17 -9.39 -13.71
CA LYS A 48 -20.56 -9.68 -14.12
C LYS A 48 -20.69 -9.90 -15.63
N LEU A 49 -19.85 -9.24 -16.41
CA LEU A 49 -19.78 -9.39 -17.88
C LEU A 49 -19.03 -10.65 -18.32
N GLY A 50 -18.55 -11.50 -17.39
CA GLY A 50 -17.76 -12.69 -17.68
C GLY A 50 -16.31 -12.41 -18.07
N LEU A 51 -15.87 -11.15 -17.99
CA LEU A 51 -14.50 -10.73 -18.32
C LEU A 51 -13.60 -10.84 -17.07
N HIS A 52 -13.46 -12.06 -16.55
CA HIS A 52 -12.75 -12.35 -15.30
C HIS A 52 -11.29 -11.85 -15.31
N ASP A 53 -10.57 -12.03 -16.42
CA ASP A 53 -9.17 -11.60 -16.60
C ASP A 53 -9.03 -10.10 -16.43
N LYS A 54 -9.93 -9.35 -17.11
CA LYS A 54 -9.94 -7.89 -17.07
C LYS A 54 -10.28 -7.42 -15.67
N ALA A 55 -11.27 -8.04 -15.03
CA ALA A 55 -11.65 -7.74 -13.65
C ALA A 55 -10.51 -7.99 -12.65
N ILE A 56 -9.75 -9.08 -12.81
CA ILE A 56 -8.57 -9.38 -11.97
C ILE A 56 -7.47 -8.34 -12.21
N ASN A 57 -7.15 -8.02 -13.46
CA ASN A 57 -6.11 -7.04 -13.79
C ASN A 57 -6.43 -5.65 -13.24
N ILE A 58 -7.69 -5.22 -13.32
CA ILE A 58 -8.14 -3.94 -12.76
C ILE A 58 -7.95 -3.89 -11.24
N LEU A 59 -8.21 -4.98 -10.53
CA LEU A 59 -7.95 -5.05 -9.08
C LEU A 59 -6.45 -4.99 -8.78
N VAL A 60 -5.63 -5.65 -9.59
CA VAL A 60 -4.16 -5.61 -9.48
C VAL A 60 -3.62 -4.20 -9.70
N GLU A 61 -4.12 -3.50 -10.72
CA GLU A 61 -3.78 -2.09 -11.00
C GLU A 61 -4.16 -1.18 -9.84
N GLY A 62 -5.31 -1.42 -9.21
CA GLY A 62 -5.75 -0.71 -8.01
C GLY A 62 -5.04 -1.12 -6.71
N GLY A 63 -4.14 -2.10 -6.73
CA GLY A 63 -3.44 -2.61 -5.55
C GLY A 63 -4.28 -3.53 -4.64
N TYR A 64 -5.49 -3.91 -5.07
CA TYR A 64 -6.42 -4.77 -4.34
C TYR A 64 -6.08 -6.27 -4.53
N TYR A 65 -4.89 -6.67 -4.10
CA TYR A 65 -4.36 -8.03 -4.32
C TYR A 65 -5.18 -9.14 -3.63
N SER A 66 -5.78 -8.86 -2.47
CA SER A 66 -6.63 -9.83 -1.75
C SER A 66 -7.91 -10.14 -2.54
N GLU A 67 -8.57 -9.10 -3.05
CA GLU A 67 -9.77 -9.20 -3.88
C GLU A 67 -9.43 -9.88 -5.22
N ALA A 68 -8.31 -9.49 -5.84
CA ALA A 68 -7.83 -10.08 -7.08
C ALA A 68 -7.56 -11.59 -6.91
N SER A 69 -6.93 -11.99 -5.80
CA SER A 69 -6.69 -13.40 -5.46
C SER A 69 -7.99 -14.18 -5.30
N LYS A 70 -8.96 -13.67 -4.53
CA LYS A 70 -10.27 -14.30 -4.35
C LYS A 70 -11.02 -14.46 -5.67
N LEU A 71 -10.95 -13.45 -6.55
CA LEU A 71 -11.61 -13.50 -7.85
C LEU A 71 -10.94 -14.51 -8.79
N ALA A 72 -9.61 -14.56 -8.80
CA ALA A 72 -8.85 -15.56 -9.56
C ALA A 72 -9.19 -16.98 -9.11
N GLU A 73 -9.28 -17.23 -7.80
CA GLU A 73 -9.66 -18.53 -7.26
C GLU A 73 -11.07 -18.93 -7.69
N LYS A 74 -12.05 -18.03 -7.57
CA LYS A 74 -13.43 -18.26 -8.04
C LYS A 74 -13.52 -18.52 -9.54
N SER A 75 -12.58 -17.98 -10.30
CA SER A 75 -12.50 -18.16 -11.76
C SER A 75 -11.72 -19.43 -12.16
N GLY A 76 -11.39 -20.30 -11.19
CA GLY A 76 -10.66 -21.56 -11.43
C GLY A 76 -9.15 -21.38 -11.68
N ARG A 77 -8.60 -20.19 -11.42
CA ARG A 77 -7.19 -19.84 -11.65
C ARG A 77 -6.40 -19.94 -10.35
N ASP A 78 -6.42 -21.12 -9.74
CA ASP A 78 -5.85 -21.34 -8.40
C ASP A 78 -4.38 -20.89 -8.31
N TYR A 79 -3.56 -21.16 -9.34
CA TYR A 79 -2.15 -20.75 -9.35
C TYR A 79 -1.99 -19.22 -9.36
N MET A 80 -2.78 -18.52 -10.18
CA MET A 80 -2.78 -17.06 -10.22
C MET A 80 -3.27 -16.49 -8.89
N ALA A 81 -4.30 -17.08 -8.28
CA ALA A 81 -4.80 -16.69 -6.98
C ALA A 81 -3.72 -16.78 -5.90
N ALA A 82 -2.92 -17.85 -5.91
CA ALA A 82 -1.81 -18.04 -4.97
C ALA A 82 -0.72 -16.97 -5.15
N LYS A 83 -0.33 -16.67 -6.40
CA LYS A 83 0.65 -15.59 -6.69
C LYS A 83 0.14 -14.20 -6.31
N LEU A 84 -1.15 -13.94 -6.50
CA LEU A 84 -1.76 -12.68 -6.10
C LEU A 84 -1.84 -12.53 -4.58
N ALA A 85 -2.18 -13.59 -3.85
CA ALA A 85 -2.15 -13.60 -2.39
C ALA A 85 -0.73 -13.33 -1.86
N GLU A 86 0.28 -13.98 -2.47
CA GLU A 86 1.68 -13.75 -2.13
C GLU A 86 2.10 -12.28 -2.35
N ARG A 87 1.69 -11.70 -3.48
CA ARG A 87 1.99 -10.30 -3.81
C ARG A 87 1.28 -9.31 -2.88
N GLY A 88 0.11 -9.68 -2.36
CA GLY A 88 -0.61 -8.95 -1.33
C GLY A 88 -0.09 -9.18 0.09
N GLU A 89 1.04 -9.88 0.25
CA GLU A 89 1.66 -10.26 1.53
C GLU A 89 0.75 -11.13 2.43
N ASP A 90 -0.32 -11.70 1.87
CA ASP A 90 -1.18 -12.70 2.52
C ASP A 90 -0.54 -14.08 2.34
N PHE A 91 0.60 -14.28 3.01
CA PHE A 91 1.40 -15.49 2.91
C PHE A 91 0.63 -16.74 3.36
N ASP A 92 -0.27 -16.61 4.34
CA ASP A 92 -1.07 -17.73 4.83
C ASP A 92 -2.03 -18.25 3.76
N ARG A 93 -2.73 -17.35 3.07
CA ARG A 93 -3.58 -17.72 1.94
C ARG A 93 -2.76 -18.26 0.78
N ALA A 94 -1.62 -17.64 0.46
CA ALA A 94 -0.74 -18.12 -0.61
C ALA A 94 -0.26 -19.56 -0.35
N LEU A 95 0.16 -19.86 0.88
CA LEU A 95 0.59 -21.21 1.29
C LEU A 95 -0.55 -22.22 1.18
N HIS A 96 -1.76 -21.86 1.65
CA HIS A 96 -2.93 -22.71 1.52
C HIS A 96 -3.25 -23.03 0.06
N LEU A 97 -3.24 -22.01 -0.82
CA LEU A 97 -3.53 -22.18 -2.24
C LEU A 97 -2.45 -23.01 -2.96
N PHE A 98 -1.16 -22.74 -2.73
CA PHE A 98 -0.09 -23.55 -3.31
C PHE A 98 -0.11 -25.01 -2.84
N THR A 99 -0.48 -25.23 -1.58
CA THR A 99 -0.66 -26.58 -1.02
C THR A 99 -1.84 -27.29 -1.68
N LYS A 100 -2.97 -26.60 -1.85
CA LYS A 100 -4.17 -27.11 -2.55
C LYS A 100 -3.85 -27.56 -3.98
N ILE A 101 -2.98 -26.84 -4.68
CA ILE A 101 -2.57 -27.14 -6.06
C ILE A 101 -1.45 -28.22 -6.11
N GLY A 102 -0.87 -28.60 -4.97
CA GLY A 102 0.23 -29.56 -4.90
C GLY A 102 1.60 -28.98 -5.30
N CYS A 103 1.76 -27.66 -5.30
CA CYS A 103 3.00 -27.00 -5.72
C CYS A 103 3.99 -26.85 -4.55
N HIS A 104 4.59 -27.96 -4.12
CA HIS A 104 5.48 -28.01 -2.94
C HIS A 104 6.72 -27.10 -3.03
N VAL A 105 7.22 -26.82 -4.24
CA VAL A 105 8.35 -25.92 -4.47
C VAL A 105 7.99 -24.49 -4.07
N GLU A 106 6.82 -24.02 -4.52
CA GLU A 106 6.32 -22.69 -4.18
C GLU A 106 5.98 -22.57 -2.69
N VAL A 107 5.42 -23.62 -2.08
CA VAL A 107 5.15 -23.65 -0.62
C VAL A 107 6.43 -23.36 0.17
N ARG A 108 7.51 -24.09 -0.09
CA ARG A 108 8.80 -23.87 0.60
C ARG A 108 9.34 -22.47 0.40
N ARG A 109 9.23 -21.93 -0.82
CA ARG A 109 9.67 -20.57 -1.15
C ARG A 109 8.88 -19.51 -0.37
N VAL A 110 7.55 -19.64 -0.34
CA VAL A 110 6.66 -18.70 0.37
C VAL A 110 6.87 -18.77 1.88
N GLU A 111 7.12 -19.95 2.46
CA GLU A 111 7.45 -20.07 3.89
C GLU A 111 8.75 -19.34 4.25
N GLN A 112 9.77 -19.42 3.38
CA GLN A 112 11.03 -18.70 3.57
C GLN A 112 10.82 -17.19 3.52
N GLU A 113 10.06 -16.70 2.53
CA GLU A 113 9.73 -15.27 2.42
C GLU A 113 8.88 -14.79 3.62
N LYS A 114 7.90 -15.57 4.08
CA LYS A 114 7.13 -15.27 5.30
C LYS A 114 8.04 -15.12 6.52
N LYS A 115 8.98 -16.06 6.74
CA LYS A 115 9.94 -16.01 7.85
C LYS A 115 10.86 -14.79 7.75
N LYS A 116 11.33 -14.47 6.55
CA LYS A 116 12.18 -13.30 6.29
C LYS A 116 11.43 -12.00 6.53
N HIS A 117 10.17 -11.91 6.10
CA HIS A 117 9.30 -10.78 6.33
C HIS A 117 9.04 -10.57 7.82
N SER A 118 8.70 -11.62 8.57
CA SER A 118 8.51 -11.57 10.03
C SER A 118 9.78 -11.15 10.79
N LYS A 119 10.97 -11.60 10.36
CA LYS A 119 12.24 -11.13 10.95
C LYS A 119 12.50 -9.64 10.68
N ARG A 120 12.10 -9.14 9.51
CA ARG A 120 12.26 -7.72 9.16
C ARG A 120 11.34 -6.82 9.99
N THR A 121 10.08 -7.21 10.17
CA THR A 121 9.12 -6.43 10.96
C THR A 121 9.57 -6.35 12.43
N THR A 122 9.96 -7.48 13.02
CA THR A 122 10.48 -7.50 14.41
C THR A 122 11.76 -6.68 14.59
N LEU A 123 12.65 -6.65 13.60
CA LEU A 123 13.85 -5.82 13.65
C LEU A 123 13.51 -4.32 13.56
N GLN A 124 12.56 -3.95 12.69
CA GLN A 124 12.09 -2.57 12.57
C GLN A 124 11.41 -2.09 13.86
N GLU A 125 10.59 -2.92 14.50
CA GLU A 125 9.98 -2.61 15.79
C GLU A 125 11.03 -2.35 16.87
N LYS A 126 12.07 -3.19 16.94
CA LYS A 126 13.19 -2.99 17.88
C LYS A 126 13.96 -1.69 17.61
N LEU A 127 14.24 -1.39 16.34
CA LEU A 127 14.89 -0.15 15.93
C LEU A 127 14.05 1.08 16.26
N ALA A 128 12.74 1.04 15.98
CA ALA A 128 11.82 2.11 16.31
C ALA A 128 11.77 2.36 17.82
N GLY A 129 11.73 1.29 18.63
CA GLY A 129 11.82 1.38 20.09
C GLY A 129 13.12 2.02 20.57
N PHE A 130 14.26 1.66 19.97
CA PHE A 130 15.56 2.25 20.31
C PHE A 130 15.64 3.73 19.95
N ILE A 131 15.18 4.11 18.75
CA ILE A 131 15.11 5.51 18.32
C ILE A 131 14.21 6.31 19.27
N GLY A 132 13.05 5.78 19.64
CA GLY A 132 12.14 6.42 20.60
C GLY A 132 12.80 6.65 21.96
N LEU A 133 13.58 5.69 22.46
CA LEU A 133 14.29 5.80 23.73
C LEU A 133 15.41 6.87 23.67
N VAL A 134 16.18 6.89 22.58
CA VAL A 134 17.23 7.91 22.37
C VAL A 134 16.61 9.31 22.29
N SER A 135 15.49 9.48 21.59
CA SER A 135 14.76 10.75 21.52
C SER A 135 14.23 11.19 22.90
N LEU A 136 13.73 10.26 23.71
CA LEU A 136 13.24 10.55 25.06
C LEU A 136 14.39 11.03 25.98
N VAL A 137 15.51 10.33 25.98
CA VAL A 137 16.69 10.70 26.79
C VAL A 137 17.25 12.06 26.34
N GLY A 138 17.33 12.29 25.02
CA GLY A 138 17.74 13.59 24.48
C GLY A 138 16.85 14.74 24.95
N ALA A 139 15.52 14.55 24.96
CA ALA A 139 14.58 15.54 25.46
C ALA A 139 14.74 15.80 26.97
N SER A 140 14.94 14.74 27.77
CA SER A 140 15.19 14.89 29.21
C SER A 140 16.47 15.66 29.49
N VAL A 141 17.57 15.35 28.80
CA VAL A 141 18.86 16.06 28.98
C VAL A 141 18.73 17.54 28.62
N VAL A 142 18.09 17.86 27.49
CA VAL A 142 17.84 19.26 27.07
C VAL A 142 16.96 20.00 28.08
N SER A 143 15.96 19.34 28.66
CA SER A 143 15.10 19.94 29.68
C SER A 143 15.82 20.15 31.03
N THR A 144 16.70 19.22 31.43
CA THR A 144 17.50 19.34 32.67
C THR A 144 18.70 20.28 32.54
N GLY A 145 19.10 20.66 31.32
CA GLY A 145 20.10 21.72 31.10
C GLY A 145 19.67 23.08 31.67
N ALA A 146 18.37 23.30 31.88
CA ALA A 146 17.87 24.47 32.62
C ALA A 146 18.08 24.39 34.15
N LEU A 147 18.51 23.23 34.69
CA LEU A 147 18.56 22.95 36.13
C LEU A 147 19.97 22.72 36.72
N THR A 148 21.02 22.58 35.90
CA THR A 148 22.41 22.49 36.40
C THR A 148 23.21 23.74 36.01
N GLY A 149 23.02 24.80 36.80
CA GLY A 149 23.62 26.12 36.59
C GLY A 149 25.16 26.21 36.67
N ASN A 150 25.91 25.12 36.54
CA ASN A 150 27.38 25.13 36.67
C ASN A 150 28.16 24.57 35.47
N SER A 151 27.51 24.05 34.42
CA SER A 151 28.22 23.55 33.22
C SER A 151 27.88 24.27 31.91
N ILE A 152 27.00 25.28 31.93
CA ILE A 152 26.61 26.08 30.75
C ILE A 152 27.29 27.46 30.73
N ALA A 153 28.06 27.84 31.76
CA ALA A 153 28.69 29.16 31.82
C ALA A 153 29.73 29.44 30.70
N SER A 154 30.17 28.42 29.95
CA SER A 154 31.13 28.59 28.84
C SER A 154 30.56 28.35 27.45
N VAL A 155 29.28 27.95 27.31
CA VAL A 155 28.66 27.74 25.99
C VAL A 155 27.80 28.94 25.68
N SER A 156 28.18 29.72 24.67
CA SER A 156 27.43 30.94 24.33
C SER A 156 26.02 30.59 23.85
N SER A 157 25.06 31.46 24.14
CA SER A 157 23.65 31.27 23.77
C SER A 157 23.46 31.04 22.25
N SER A 158 24.38 31.53 21.41
CA SER A 158 24.35 31.29 19.97
C SER A 158 24.74 29.85 19.59
N GLN A 159 25.67 29.21 20.30
CA GLN A 159 26.05 27.82 20.04
C GLN A 159 24.95 26.84 20.43
N LEU A 160 24.23 27.10 21.53
CA LEU A 160 23.05 26.32 21.93
C LEU A 160 21.93 26.38 20.88
N GLY A 161 21.69 27.56 20.29
CA GLY A 161 20.74 27.71 19.18
C GLY A 161 21.14 26.91 17.94
N ILE A 162 22.42 26.94 17.57
CA ILE A 162 22.93 26.20 16.39
C ILE A 162 22.84 24.68 16.61
N ILE A 163 23.20 24.18 17.79
CA ILE A 163 23.11 22.76 18.11
C ILE A 163 21.64 22.30 18.10
N GLY A 164 20.74 23.08 18.69
CA GLY A 164 19.31 22.80 18.66
C GLY A 164 18.73 22.76 17.23
N LEU A 165 19.11 23.73 16.40
CA LEU A 165 18.70 23.80 14.99
C LEU A 165 19.24 22.60 14.19
N ALA A 166 20.49 22.22 14.41
CA ALA A 166 21.11 21.07 13.75
C ALA A 166 20.41 19.74 14.12
N LEU A 167 20.09 19.55 15.40
CA LEU A 167 19.33 18.38 15.86
C LEU A 167 17.89 18.36 15.29
N PHE A 168 17.26 19.53 15.18
CA PHE A 168 15.93 19.66 14.57
C PHE A 168 15.94 19.26 13.09
N PHE A 169 16.93 19.72 12.31
CA PHE A 169 17.06 19.35 10.90
C PHE A 169 17.44 17.88 10.71
N LEU A 170 18.27 17.30 11.58
CA LEU A 170 18.54 15.86 11.60
C LEU A 170 17.27 15.05 11.84
N GLY A 171 16.40 15.50 12.75
CA GLY A 171 15.09 14.91 13.00
C GLY A 171 14.17 14.95 11.77
N LEU A 172 14.05 16.12 11.14
CA LEU A 172 13.27 16.28 9.90
C LEU A 172 13.80 15.41 8.76
N MET A 173 15.12 15.32 8.59
CA MET A 173 15.76 14.46 7.59
C MET A 173 15.44 12.98 7.84
N GLY A 174 15.47 12.54 9.11
CA GLY A 174 15.10 11.18 9.50
C GLY A 174 13.65 10.83 9.15
N ILE A 175 12.71 11.74 9.44
CA ILE A 175 11.29 11.59 9.10
C ILE A 175 11.08 11.56 7.57
N TYR A 176 11.77 12.43 6.83
CA TYR A 176 11.68 12.48 5.37
C TYR A 176 12.17 11.17 4.72
N LEU A 177 13.30 10.63 5.17
CA LEU A 177 13.83 9.36 4.68
C LEU A 177 12.90 8.18 5.01
N PHE A 178 12.24 8.23 6.17
CA PHE A 178 11.23 7.23 6.55
C PHE A 178 9.99 7.29 5.66
N ALA A 179 9.48 8.48 5.38
CA ALA A 179 8.31 8.68 4.51
C ALA A 179 8.58 8.20 3.07
N LYS A 180 9.75 8.51 2.52
CA LYS A 180 10.11 8.14 1.13
C LYS A 180 10.22 6.63 0.92
N LYS A 181 10.51 5.84 1.95
CA LYS A 181 10.69 4.38 1.84
C LYS A 181 9.38 3.60 1.92
N LYS A 182 8.27 4.26 2.27
CA LYS A 182 6.95 3.66 2.47
C LYS A 182 6.02 3.83 1.24
N PHE A 183 6.44 4.61 0.25
CA PHE A 183 5.81 4.77 -1.06
C PHE A 183 6.70 4.14 -2.14
#